data_AF-A0A379I8I0-F1
#
_entry.id   AF-A0A379I8I0-F1
#
_cell.length_a   1.000
_cell.length_b   1.000
_cell.length_c   1.000
_cell.angle_alpha   90.00
_cell.angle_beta   90.00
_cell.angle_gamma   90.00
#
_symmetry.space_group_name_H-M   'P 1'
#
loop_
_entity.id
_entity.type
_entity.pdbx_description
1 polymer ?
#
loop_
_entity_poly.entity_id
_entity_poly.type
_entity_poly.pdbx_seq_one_letter_code
_entity_poly.pdbx_strand_id
1 'polypeptide(L)'
;MSLTEIDTLRRLRRHRADRAERALSEAKRHQQALLGQIQQAQQALEQARLQEIQKTAELLEKHQGQVLSLSQLKAWGTQERTLSAGTRREEGQLHELHGRREQQVVQIASAQKRVSQCLKEVEKLQDLSVLLAQEGTQEEI
;
A
#
# COMPACT_ATOMS: atom_id res chain seq x y z
N MET A 1 -39.34 2.63 -21.53
CA MET A 1 -37.95 2.50 -22.02
C MET A 1 -37.94 1.40 -23.05
N SER A 2 -37.25 1.59 -24.18
CA SER A 2 -37.14 0.54 -25.19
C SER A 2 -36.04 -0.47 -24.82
N LEU A 3 -36.13 -1.69 -25.34
CA LEU A 3 -35.09 -2.72 -25.16
C LEU A 3 -33.70 -2.23 -25.63
N THR A 4 -33.67 -1.39 -26.66
CA THR A 4 -32.45 -0.77 -27.18
C THR A 4 -31.78 0.19 -26.17
N GLU A 5 -32.55 1.00 -25.44
CA GLU A 5 -32.03 1.87 -24.38
C GLU A 5 -31.41 1.05 -23.25
N ILE A 6 -32.03 -0.06 -22.87
CA ILE A 6 -31.54 -0.96 -21.81
C ILE A 6 -30.23 -1.64 -22.23
N ASP A 7 -30.11 -2.06 -23.48
CA ASP A 7 -28.86 -2.62 -23.99
C ASP A 7 -27.71 -1.60 -23.97
N THR A 8 -27.98 -0.34 -24.31
CA THR A 8 -26.96 0.73 -24.20
C THR A 8 -26.54 0.96 -22.76
N LEU A 9 -27.50 1.01 -21.82
CA LEU A 9 -27.22 1.14 -20.39
C LEU A 9 -26.43 -0.06 -19.86
N ARG A 10 -26.77 -1.29 -20.30
CA ARG A 10 -26.07 -2.52 -19.90
C ARG A 10 -24.59 -2.45 -20.31
N ARG A 11 -24.30 -2.06 -21.55
CA ARG A 11 -22.92 -1.88 -22.05
C ARG A 11 -22.16 -0.84 -21.22
N LEU A 12 -22.80 0.29 -20.92
CA LEU A 12 -22.18 1.34 -20.12
C LEU A 12 -21.84 0.88 -18.69
N ARG A 13 -22.78 0.19 -18.01
CA ARG A 13 -22.55 -0.29 -16.64
C ARG A 13 -21.50 -1.41 -16.59
N ARG A 14 -21.48 -2.30 -17.59
CA ARG A 14 -20.42 -3.30 -17.74
C ARG A 14 -19.05 -2.66 -17.89
N HIS A 15 -18.91 -1.67 -18.77
CA HIS A 15 -17.66 -0.93 -18.92
C HIS A 15 -17.21 -0.23 -17.61
N ARG A 16 -18.15 0.29 -16.81
CA ARG A 16 -17.84 0.86 -15.49
C ARG A 16 -17.35 -0.20 -14.50
N ALA A 17 -17.97 -1.38 -14.48
CA ALA A 17 -17.51 -2.51 -13.67
C ALA A 17 -16.10 -2.94 -14.08
N ASP A 18 -15.84 -3.14 -15.37
CA ASP A 18 -14.52 -3.48 -15.90
C ASP A 18 -13.44 -2.44 -15.54
N ARG A 19 -13.82 -1.15 -15.52
CA ARG A 19 -12.92 -0.07 -15.09
C ARG A 19 -12.65 -0.12 -13.59
N ALA A 20 -13.66 -0.39 -12.77
CA ALA A 20 -13.51 -0.52 -11.33
C ALA A 20 -12.61 -1.72 -10.97
N GLU A 21 -12.75 -2.84 -11.67
CA GLU A 21 -11.92 -4.04 -11.49
C GLU A 21 -10.46 -3.80 -11.88
N ARG A 22 -10.23 -3.08 -12.98
CA ARG A 22 -8.88 -2.64 -13.38
C ARG A 22 -8.24 -1.76 -12.30
N ALA A 23 -8.97 -0.77 -11.79
CA ALA A 23 -8.49 0.10 -10.72
C ALA A 23 -8.17 -0.68 -9.43
N LEU A 24 -9.00 -1.67 -9.06
CA LEU A 24 -8.72 -2.55 -7.92
C LEU A 24 -7.44 -3.39 -8.15
N SER A 25 -7.26 -3.90 -9.36
CA SER A 25 -6.09 -4.70 -9.72
C SER A 25 -4.80 -3.87 -9.67
N GLU A 26 -4.85 -2.63 -10.16
CA GLU A 26 -3.74 -1.66 -10.05
C GLU A 26 -3.42 -1.35 -8.58
N ALA A 27 -4.43 -1.08 -7.76
CA ALA A 27 -4.25 -0.83 -6.32
C ALA A 27 -3.60 -2.02 -5.60
N LYS A 28 -3.96 -3.26 -5.95
CA LYS A 28 -3.32 -4.48 -5.43
C LYS A 28 -1.87 -4.63 -5.89
N ARG A 29 -1.55 -4.31 -7.15
CA ARG A 29 -0.17 -4.32 -7.66
C ARG A 29 0.70 -3.29 -6.91
N HIS A 30 0.18 -2.08 -6.69
CA HIS A 30 0.88 -1.08 -5.87
C HIS A 30 1.12 -1.56 -4.43
N GLN A 31 0.16 -2.26 -3.82
CA GLN A 31 0.36 -2.86 -2.51
C GLN A 31 1.47 -3.92 -2.51
N GLN A 32 1.53 -4.78 -3.53
CA GLN A 32 2.60 -5.78 -3.64
C GLN A 32 3.97 -5.12 -3.80
N ALA A 33 4.09 -4.09 -4.63
CA ALA A 33 5.32 -3.32 -4.77
C ALA A 33 5.75 -2.66 -3.45
N LEU A 34 4.79 -2.10 -2.71
CA LEU A 34 5.06 -1.51 -1.39
C LEU A 34 5.52 -2.54 -0.35
N LEU A 35 4.95 -3.75 -0.37
CA LEU A 35 5.43 -4.85 0.50
C LEU A 35 6.87 -5.23 0.19
N GLY A 36 7.26 -5.25 -1.08
CA GLY A 36 8.66 -5.45 -1.49
C GLY A 36 9.58 -4.35 -0.97
N GLN A 37 9.16 -3.09 -1.04
CA GLN A 37 9.92 -1.97 -0.48
C GLN A 37 10.06 -2.05 1.04
N ILE A 38 9.00 -2.45 1.76
CA ILE A 38 9.05 -2.67 3.22
C ILE A 38 10.07 -3.76 3.56
N GLN A 39 10.05 -4.89 2.84
CA GLN A 39 11.02 -5.96 3.07
C GLN A 39 12.46 -5.50 2.83
N GLN A 40 12.70 -4.74 1.76
CA GLN A 40 14.02 -4.17 1.49
C GLN A 40 14.47 -3.20 2.58
N ALA A 41 13.58 -2.31 3.04
CA ALA A 41 13.87 -1.37 4.12
C ALA A 41 14.12 -2.08 5.47
N GLN A 42 13.43 -3.19 5.75
CA GLN A 42 13.70 -4.03 6.91
C GLN A 42 15.11 -4.63 6.87
N GLN A 43 15.50 -5.17 5.72
CA GLN A 43 16.86 -5.71 5.52
C GLN A 43 17.93 -4.61 5.66
N ALA A 44 17.69 -3.43 5.09
CA ALA A 44 18.59 -2.28 5.22
C ALA A 44 18.75 -1.84 6.68
N LEU A 45 17.64 -1.78 7.43
CA LEU A 45 17.65 -1.47 8.86
C LEU A 45 18.42 -2.52 9.68
N GLU A 46 18.21 -3.81 9.41
CA GLU A 46 18.96 -4.88 10.08
C GLU A 46 20.46 -4.78 9.81
N GLN A 47 20.86 -4.52 8.57
CA GLN A 47 22.25 -4.28 8.22
C GLN A 47 22.82 -3.04 8.92
N ALA A 48 22.07 -1.94 8.97
CA ALA A 48 22.48 -0.72 9.67
C ALA A 48 22.69 -0.97 11.17
N ARG A 49 21.80 -1.74 11.81
CA ARG A 49 21.93 -2.13 13.23
C ARG A 49 23.18 -2.98 13.48
N LEU A 50 23.46 -3.95 12.62
CA LEU A 50 24.66 -4.77 12.73
C LEU A 50 25.94 -3.93 12.59
N GLN A 51 25.97 -3.01 11.61
CA GLN A 51 27.10 -2.10 11.42
C GLN A 51 27.26 -1.12 12.59
N GLU A 52 26.16 -0.62 13.16
CA GLU A 52 26.20 0.22 14.35
C GLU A 52 26.79 -0.55 15.54
N ILE A 53 26.36 -1.78 15.80
CA ILE A 53 26.89 -2.62 16.87
C ILE A 53 28.38 -2.87 16.69
N GLN A 54 28.82 -3.21 15.48
CA GLN A 54 30.24 -3.44 15.18
C GLN A 54 31.08 -2.18 15.42
N LYS A 55 30.66 -1.03 14.87
CA LYS A 55 31.41 0.22 14.98
C LYS A 55 31.39 0.78 16.40
N THR A 56 30.30 0.61 17.14
CA THR A 56 30.24 1.01 18.55
C THR A 56 31.14 0.13 19.41
N ALA A 57 31.21 -1.18 19.15
CA ALA A 57 32.16 -2.07 19.82
C ALA A 57 33.62 -1.68 19.53
N GLU A 58 33.97 -1.40 18.27
CA GLU A 58 35.32 -0.93 17.90
C GLU A 58 35.69 0.40 18.56
N LEU A 59 34.74 1.34 18.64
CA LEU A 59 34.96 2.63 19.33
C LEU A 59 35.14 2.44 20.82
N LEU A 60 34.35 1.55 21.43
CA LEU A 60 34.45 1.23 22.84
C LEU A 60 35.81 0.58 23.16
N GLU A 61 36.25 -0.40 22.38
CA GLU A 61 37.56 -1.04 22.54
C GLU A 61 38.72 -0.03 22.46
N LYS A 62 38.65 0.93 21.54
CA LYS A 62 39.67 1.99 21.38
C LYS A 62 39.78 2.91 22.60
N HIS A 63 38.70 3.11 23.33
CA HIS A 63 38.61 4.11 24.40
C HIS A 63 38.51 3.49 25.81
N GLN A 64 38.25 2.18 25.91
CA GLN A 64 38.14 1.47 27.17
C GLN A 64 39.46 1.50 27.94
N GLY A 65 39.41 1.89 29.21
CA GLY A 65 40.59 1.96 30.08
C GLY A 65 41.54 3.14 29.81
N GLN A 66 41.23 4.03 28.87
CA GLN A 66 42.01 5.23 28.60
C GLN A 66 41.49 6.45 29.39
N VAL A 67 42.39 7.27 29.92
CA VAL A 67 42.04 8.59 30.46
C VAL A 67 41.83 9.55 29.30
N LEU A 68 40.57 9.83 28.98
CA LEU A 68 40.20 10.72 27.88
C LEU A 68 40.18 12.18 28.34
N SER A 69 40.66 13.08 27.49
CA SER A 69 40.43 14.51 27.67
C SER A 69 38.97 14.88 27.35
N LEU A 70 38.51 16.02 27.84
CA LEU A 70 37.15 16.52 27.56
C LEU A 70 36.86 16.64 26.05
N SER A 71 37.85 17.03 25.25
CA SER A 71 37.68 17.15 23.79
C SER A 71 37.53 15.79 23.12
N GLN A 72 38.29 14.77 23.55
CA GLN A 72 38.17 13.40 23.07
C GLN A 72 36.82 12.78 23.44
N LEU A 73 36.35 13.03 24.67
CA LEU A 73 35.05 12.54 25.13
C LEU A 73 33.88 13.16 24.34
N LYS A 74 33.97 14.45 24.01
CA LYS A 74 33.02 15.12 23.11
C LYS A 74 33.05 14.52 21.70
N ALA A 75 34.24 14.26 21.15
CA ALA A 75 34.40 13.66 19.83
C ALA A 75 33.79 12.25 19.78
N TRP A 76 34.05 11.41 20.79
CA TRP A 76 33.43 10.10 20.93
C TRP A 76 31.90 10.19 20.97
N GLY A 77 31.33 11.07 21.80
CA GLY A 77 29.89 11.28 21.85
C GLY A 77 29.27 11.76 20.53
N THR A 78 30.01 12.53 19.71
CA THR A 78 29.55 12.88 18.37
C THR A 78 29.60 11.71 17.39
N GLN A 79 30.60 10.83 17.51
CA GLN A 79 30.72 9.64 16.67
C GLN A 79 29.60 8.65 16.95
N GLU A 80 29.31 8.36 18.23
CA GLU A 80 28.18 7.50 18.61
C GLU A 80 26.84 8.03 18.10
N ARG A 81 26.57 9.33 18.29
CA ARG A 81 25.34 9.95 17.77
C ARG A 81 25.25 9.85 16.25
N THR A 82 26.37 9.95 15.54
CA THR A 82 26.39 9.83 14.08
C THR A 82 26.09 8.40 13.64
N LEU A 83 26.63 7.40 14.35
CA LEU A 83 26.33 5.98 14.09
C LEU A 83 24.84 5.70 14.32
N SER A 84 24.29 6.10 15.47
CA SER A 84 22.86 5.91 15.76
C SER A 84 21.94 6.73 14.86
N ALA A 85 22.40 7.87 14.35
CA ALA A 85 21.62 8.68 13.41
C ALA A 85 21.35 7.94 12.10
N GLY A 86 22.28 7.09 11.64
CA GLY A 86 22.07 6.23 10.47
C GLY A 86 20.92 5.26 10.68
N THR A 87 20.98 4.47 11.76
CA THR A 87 19.93 3.52 12.13
C THR A 87 18.58 4.20 12.31
N ARG A 88 18.52 5.35 12.99
CA ARG A 88 17.28 6.12 13.18
C ARG A 88 16.67 6.59 11.86
N ARG A 89 17.49 6.93 10.86
CA ARG A 89 16.98 7.31 9.53
C ARG A 89 16.31 6.12 8.85
N GLU A 90 16.92 4.94 8.90
CA GLU A 90 16.33 3.71 8.33
C GLU A 90 15.04 3.31 9.07
N GLU A 91 15.00 3.45 10.40
CA GLU A 91 13.77 3.25 11.19
C GLU A 91 12.67 4.23 10.77
N GLY A 92 13.02 5.50 10.54
CA GLY A 92 12.10 6.52 10.06
C GLY A 92 11.52 6.18 8.68
N GLN A 93 12.38 5.79 7.73
CA GLN A 93 11.94 5.35 6.40
C GLN A 93 11.00 4.15 6.46
N LEU A 94 11.33 3.15 7.28
CA LEU A 94 10.48 1.98 7.47
C LEU A 94 9.13 2.36 8.07
N HIS A 95 9.11 3.28 9.05
CA HIS A 95 7.87 3.79 9.63
C HIS A 95 6.98 4.50 8.59
N GLU A 96 7.56 5.34 7.73
CA GLU A 96 6.82 5.99 6.64
C GLU A 96 6.22 4.98 5.66
N LEU A 97 6.96 3.92 5.30
CA LEU A 97 6.46 2.85 4.43
C LEU A 97 5.29 2.09 5.07
N HIS A 98 5.35 1.84 6.38
CA HIS A 98 4.21 1.26 7.12
C HIS A 98 2.99 2.19 7.10
N GLY A 99 3.18 3.50 7.30
CA GLY A 99 2.09 4.48 7.18
C GLY A 99 1.45 4.49 5.79
N ARG A 100 2.26 4.40 4.71
CA ARG A 100 1.75 4.27 3.34
C ARG A 100 0.97 2.96 3.15
N ARG A 101 1.39 1.86 3.79
CA ARG A 101 0.69 0.57 3.71
C ARG A 101 -0.71 0.66 4.31
N GLU A 102 -0.86 1.33 5.44
CA GLU A 102 -2.16 1.53 6.08
C GLU A 102 -3.11 2.32 5.18
N GLN A 103 -2.63 3.40 4.56
CA GLN A 103 -3.39 4.16 3.58
C GLN A 103 -3.79 3.30 2.37
N GLN A 104 -2.87 2.46 1.86
CA GLN A 104 -3.14 1.56 0.73
C GLN A 104 -4.25 0.54 1.04
N VAL A 105 -4.32 0.05 2.28
CA VAL A 105 -5.39 -0.87 2.72
C VAL A 105 -6.76 -0.18 2.62
N VAL A 106 -6.86 1.08 3.06
CA VAL A 106 -8.10 1.86 2.95
C VAL A 106 -8.47 2.08 1.47
N GLN A 107 -7.50 2.40 0.62
CA GLN A 107 -7.73 2.56 -0.82
C GLN A 107 -8.25 1.28 -1.47
N ILE A 108 -7.64 0.14 -1.18
CA ILE A 108 -8.08 -1.17 -1.70
C ILE A 108 -9.51 -1.49 -1.21
N ALA A 109 -9.81 -1.27 0.06
CA ALA A 109 -11.15 -1.49 0.59
C ALA A 109 -12.20 -0.61 -0.13
N SER A 110 -11.85 0.67 -0.39
CA SER A 110 -12.72 1.57 -1.16
C SER A 110 -12.91 1.11 -2.61
N ALA A 111 -11.86 0.61 -3.26
CA ALA A 111 -11.90 0.10 -4.62
C ALA A 111 -12.75 -1.19 -4.70
N GLN A 112 -12.60 -2.09 -3.74
CA GLN A 112 -13.44 -3.29 -3.61
C GLN A 112 -14.92 -2.91 -3.47
N LYS A 113 -15.25 -1.94 -2.61
CA LYS A 113 -16.62 -1.46 -2.44
C LYS A 113 -17.19 -0.91 -3.76
N ARG A 114 -16.40 -0.16 -4.53
CA ARG A 114 -16.80 0.35 -5.86
C ARG A 114 -17.06 -0.78 -6.85
N VAL A 115 -16.18 -1.79 -6.91
CA VAL A 115 -16.39 -2.98 -7.75
C VAL A 115 -17.72 -3.65 -7.39
N SER A 116 -17.95 -3.94 -6.11
CA SER A 116 -19.20 -4.56 -5.66
C SER A 116 -20.44 -3.74 -6.01
N GLN A 117 -20.36 -2.40 -5.93
CA GLN A 117 -21.46 -1.53 -6.32
C GLN A 117 -21.72 -1.60 -7.83
N CYS A 118 -20.68 -1.50 -8.66
CA CYS A 118 -20.83 -1.58 -10.11
C CYS A 118 -21.41 -2.92 -10.56
N LEU A 119 -20.96 -4.03 -9.98
CA LEU A 119 -21.49 -5.37 -10.30
C LEU A 119 -22.97 -5.48 -9.96
N LYS A 120 -23.40 -5.02 -8.77
CA LYS A 120 -24.82 -4.95 -8.40
C LYS A 120 -25.65 -4.11 -9.35
N GLU A 121 -25.09 -3.03 -9.89
CA GLU A 121 -25.81 -2.21 -10.87
C GLU A 121 -25.94 -2.91 -12.24
N VAL A 122 -24.99 -3.76 -12.63
CA VAL A 122 -25.10 -4.60 -13.82
C VAL A 122 -26.19 -5.65 -13.63
N GLU A 123 -26.17 -6.36 -12.49
CA GLU A 123 -27.18 -7.36 -12.13
C GLU A 123 -28.59 -6.78 -12.17
N LYS A 124 -28.81 -5.62 -11.53
CA LYS A 124 -30.11 -4.92 -11.57
C LYS A 124 -30.61 -4.61 -12.98
N LEU A 125 -29.72 -4.27 -13.91
CA LEU A 125 -30.12 -4.04 -15.31
C LEU A 125 -30.46 -5.34 -16.02
N GLN A 126 -29.76 -6.42 -15.68
CA GLN A 126 -30.05 -7.74 -16.23
C GLN A 126 -31.43 -8.21 -15.78
N ASP A 127 -31.76 -8.08 -14.49
CA ASP A 127 -33.08 -8.41 -13.95
C ASP A 127 -34.18 -7.58 -14.61
N LEU A 128 -33.98 -6.25 -14.72
CA LEU A 128 -34.94 -5.35 -15.37
C LEU A 128 -35.16 -5.71 -16.85
N SER A 129 -34.11 -6.12 -17.56
CA SER A 129 -34.25 -6.55 -18.95
C SER A 129 -35.04 -7.85 -19.10
N VAL A 130 -34.93 -8.77 -18.14
CA VAL A 130 -35.72 -10.02 -18.13
C VAL A 130 -37.19 -9.71 -17.87
N LEU A 131 -37.47 -8.85 -16.88
CA LEU A 131 -38.85 -8.44 -16.56
C LEU A 131 -39.54 -7.76 -17.75
N LEU A 132 -38.87 -6.82 -18.42
CA LEU A 132 -39.45 -6.14 -19.58
C LEU A 132 -39.65 -7.07 -20.79
N ALA A 133 -38.79 -8.08 -20.97
CA ALA A 133 -38.99 -9.09 -21.99
C ALA A 133 -40.25 -9.94 -21.70
N GLN A 134 -40.51 -10.25 -20.42
CA GLN A 134 -41.71 -10.98 -19.99
C GLN A 134 -42.99 -10.15 -20.19
N GLU A 135 -42.96 -8.86 -19.85
CA GLU A 135 -44.08 -7.93 -20.06
C GLU A 135 -44.42 -7.79 -21.56
N GLY A 136 -43.41 -7.63 -22.42
CA GLY A 136 -43.62 -7.58 -23.87
C GLY A 136 -44.26 -8.84 -24.45
N THR A 137 -43.89 -10.02 -23.96
CA THR A 137 -44.55 -11.28 -24.35
C THR A 137 -45.97 -11.46 -23.81
N GLN A 138 -46.35 -10.72 -22.76
CA GLN A 138 -47.71 -10.74 -22.21
C GLN A 138 -48.65 -9.76 -22.92
N GLU A 139 -48.13 -8.68 -23.51
CA GLU A 139 -48.93 -7.72 -24.31
C GLU A 139 -49.24 -8.24 -25.74
N GLU A 140 -48.52 -9.27 -26.22
CA GLU A 140 -48.73 -9.88 -27.54
C GLU A 140 -49.73 -11.07 -27.54
N ILE A 141 -50.29 -11.44 -26.38
CA ILE A 141 -51.30 -12.52 -26.20
C ILE A 141 -52.67 -11.90 -25.89
#